data_AF-A0A1U7JC95-F1
#
_entry.id   AF-A0A1U7JC95-F1
#
_cell.length_a   1.000
_cell.length_b   1.000
_cell.length_c   1.000
_cell.angle_alpha   90.00
_cell.angle_beta   90.00
_cell.angle_gamma   90.00
#
_symmetry.space_group_name_H-M   'P 1'
#
loop_
_entity.id
_entity.type
_entity.pdbx_description
1 polymer ?
#
loop_
_entity_poly.entity_id
_entity_poly.type
_entity_poly.pdbx_seq_one_letter_code
_entity_poly.pdbx_strand_id
1 'polypeptide(L)'
;MTKDDMRFEIPEHLREMADQGLDQARKAFEEYVSMTHGALGNIEAAASTAQTEGVELNKQAVAFAEENINSAFDYAQKLCSAKSYDELMQLNKAFIEKQMEIAGEQARVMSDKTANAASQTARKFTEK
;
A
#
# COMPACT_ATOMS: atom_id res chain seq x y z
N MET A 1 -22.00 -27.07 -25.88
CA MET A 1 -21.09 -26.07 -25.31
C MET A 1 -19.75 -26.74 -25.15
N THR A 2 -18.83 -26.47 -26.07
CA THR A 2 -17.49 -27.07 -26.12
C THR A 2 -16.56 -26.31 -25.18
N LYS A 3 -15.59 -27.01 -24.59
CA LYS A 3 -14.59 -26.49 -23.62
C LYS A 3 -13.80 -25.24 -24.07
N ASP A 4 -13.95 -24.81 -25.31
CA ASP A 4 -13.28 -23.63 -25.89
C ASP A 4 -13.98 -22.30 -25.54
N ASP A 5 -15.29 -22.31 -25.21
CA ASP A 5 -16.05 -21.08 -24.87
C ASP A 5 -15.65 -20.44 -23.52
N MET A 6 -14.73 -21.05 -22.76
CA MET A 6 -14.24 -20.54 -21.47
C MET A 6 -12.84 -19.90 -21.54
N ARG A 7 -12.24 -19.79 -22.74
CA ARG A 7 -11.02 -19.02 -22.93
C ARG A 7 -11.37 -17.54 -23.03
N PHE A 8 -11.34 -16.86 -21.90
CA PHE A 8 -11.36 -15.40 -21.85
C PHE A 8 -10.04 -14.88 -22.46
N GLU A 9 -10.02 -14.67 -23.77
CA GLU A 9 -8.89 -14.07 -24.46
C GLU A 9 -9.06 -12.55 -24.50
N ILE A 10 -8.42 -11.83 -23.58
CA ILE A 10 -8.23 -10.39 -23.72
C ILE A 10 -7.36 -10.17 -24.97
N PRO A 11 -7.80 -9.36 -25.96
CA PRO A 11 -7.00 -9.03 -27.13
C PRO A 11 -5.60 -8.50 -26.74
N GLU A 12 -4.55 -9.02 -27.37
CA GLU A 12 -3.15 -8.71 -27.01
C GLU A 12 -2.85 -7.20 -26.95
N HIS A 13 -3.37 -6.44 -27.91
CA HIS A 13 -3.20 -4.98 -27.94
C HIS A 13 -3.80 -4.27 -26.72
N LEU A 14 -4.92 -4.76 -26.17
CA LEU A 14 -5.52 -4.18 -24.96
C LEU A 14 -4.69 -4.52 -23.72
N ARG A 15 -4.05 -5.70 -23.70
CA ARG A 15 -3.13 -6.09 -22.64
C ARG A 15 -1.88 -5.21 -22.66
N GLU A 16 -1.24 -5.06 -23.82
CA GLU A 16 -0.05 -4.21 -23.98
C GLU A 16 -0.33 -2.77 -23.59
N MET A 17 -1.48 -2.21 -24.00
CA MET A 17 -1.89 -0.86 -23.60
C MET A 17 -2.13 -0.74 -22.10
N ALA A 18 -2.74 -1.76 -21.48
CA ALA A 18 -2.97 -1.78 -20.03
C ALA A 18 -1.64 -1.88 -19.27
N ASP A 19 -0.72 -2.74 -19.70
CA ASP A 19 0.61 -2.89 -19.11
C ASP A 19 1.41 -1.58 -19.21
N GLN A 20 1.41 -0.93 -20.38
CA GLN A 20 2.08 0.36 -20.56
C GLN A 20 1.46 1.47 -19.70
N GLY A 21 0.13 1.50 -19.58
CA GLY A 21 -0.57 2.46 -18.73
C GLY A 21 -0.26 2.25 -17.25
N LEU A 22 -0.18 0.98 -16.82
CA LEU A 22 0.15 0.60 -15.46
C LEU A 22 1.59 0.99 -15.10
N ASP A 23 2.54 0.74 -16.00
CA ASP A 23 3.94 1.14 -15.84
C ASP A 23 4.09 2.66 -15.72
N GLN A 24 3.35 3.42 -16.54
CA GLN A 24 3.36 4.88 -16.46
C GLN A 24 2.77 5.38 -15.13
N ALA A 25 1.66 4.79 -14.70
CA ALA A 25 1.04 5.12 -13.42
C ALA A 25 1.96 4.77 -12.23
N ARG A 26 2.66 3.64 -12.28
CA ARG A 26 3.65 3.24 -11.27
C ARG A 26 4.79 4.27 -11.19
N LYS A 27 5.36 4.69 -12.33
CA LYS A 27 6.41 5.72 -12.37
C LYS A 27 5.95 7.05 -11.78
N ALA A 28 4.76 7.51 -12.16
CA ALA A 28 4.20 8.75 -11.63
C ALA A 28 3.96 8.67 -10.12
N PHE A 29 3.54 7.51 -9.63
CA PHE A 29 3.37 7.27 -8.20
C PHE A 29 4.71 7.27 -7.46
N GLU A 30 5.75 6.62 -7.99
CA GLU A 30 7.10 6.60 -7.41
C GLU A 30 7.69 8.02 -7.32
N GLU A 31 7.50 8.84 -8.36
CA GLU A 31 7.89 10.25 -8.35
C GLU A 31 7.14 11.04 -7.26
N TYR A 32 5.82 10.87 -7.16
CA TYR A 32 5.00 11.51 -6.14
C TYR A 32 5.43 11.12 -4.71
N VAL A 33 5.71 9.85 -4.47
CA VAL A 33 6.20 9.33 -3.19
C VAL A 33 7.55 9.96 -2.84
N SER A 34 8.48 10.00 -3.79
CA SER A 34 9.78 10.65 -3.61
C SER A 34 9.63 12.12 -3.22
N MET A 35 8.74 12.86 -3.90
CA MET A 35 8.46 14.27 -3.55
C MET A 35 7.84 14.41 -2.15
N THR A 36 6.91 13.52 -1.80
CA THR A 36 6.24 13.52 -0.49
C THR A 36 7.23 13.25 0.64
N HIS A 37 8.11 12.26 0.48
CA HIS A 37 9.19 11.99 1.45
C HIS A 37 10.16 13.17 1.58
N GLY A 38 10.55 13.80 0.46
CA GLY A 38 11.39 14.99 0.48
C GLY A 38 10.75 16.14 1.27
N ALA A 39 9.44 16.37 1.08
CA ALA A 39 8.70 17.38 1.83
C ALA A 39 8.61 17.05 3.33
N LEU A 40 8.31 15.79 3.68
CA LEU A 40 8.25 15.36 5.08
C LEU A 40 9.61 15.47 5.78
N GLY A 41 10.71 15.12 5.10
CA GLY A 41 12.05 15.28 5.64
C GLY A 41 12.43 16.75 5.91
N ASN A 42 12.00 17.67 5.03
CA ASN A 42 12.20 19.10 5.25
C ASN A 42 11.38 19.63 6.44
N ILE A 43 10.15 19.15 6.62
CA ILE A 43 9.30 19.50 7.77
C ILE A 43 9.93 18.98 9.06
N GLU A 44 10.40 17.74 9.07
CA GLU A 44 11.07 17.14 10.22
C GLU A 44 12.31 17.92 10.64
N ALA A 45 13.15 18.31 9.67
CA ALA A 45 14.35 19.10 9.93
C ALA A 45 14.04 20.49 10.54
N ALA A 46 12.83 21.02 10.33
CA ALA A 46 12.38 22.30 10.86
C ALA A 46 11.54 22.16 12.15
N ALA A 47 11.14 20.96 12.55
CA ALA A 47 10.20 20.71 13.64
C ALA A 47 10.87 20.66 15.02
N SER A 48 10.19 21.20 16.04
CA SER A 48 10.55 20.97 17.46
C SER A 48 10.06 19.60 17.97
N THR A 49 10.55 19.13 19.12
CA THR A 49 10.21 17.81 19.70
C THR A 49 8.70 17.55 19.82
N ALA A 50 7.89 18.58 20.08
CA ALA A 50 6.43 18.44 20.17
C ALA A 50 5.73 18.33 18.79
N GLN A 51 6.34 18.84 17.71
CA GLN A 51 5.85 18.67 16.34
C GLN A 51 6.27 17.34 15.72
N THR A 52 7.38 16.74 16.19
CA THR A 52 7.91 15.47 15.68
C THR A 52 6.89 14.33 15.76
N GLU A 53 6.08 14.24 16.82
CA GLU A 53 5.04 13.20 16.94
C GLU A 53 3.98 13.28 15.82
N GLY A 54 3.57 14.50 15.45
CA GLY A 54 2.66 14.72 14.32
C GLY A 54 3.29 14.36 12.98
N VAL A 55 4.59 14.63 12.81
CA VAL A 55 5.35 14.26 11.62
C VAL A 55 5.45 12.72 11.49
N GLU A 56 5.70 12.00 12.59
CA GLU A 56 5.77 10.54 12.60
C GLU A 56 4.42 9.87 12.28
N LEU A 57 3.30 10.47 12.70
CA LEU A 57 1.97 10.00 12.29
C LEU A 57 1.73 10.20 10.79
N ASN A 58 2.14 11.34 10.24
CA ASN A 58 2.02 11.60 8.79
C ASN A 58 2.89 10.64 7.97
N LYS A 59 4.14 10.39 8.39
CA LYS A 59 5.01 9.39 7.77
C LYS A 59 4.38 8.00 7.76
N GLN A 60 3.77 7.59 8.87
CA GLN A 60 3.08 6.31 8.96
C GLN A 60 1.90 6.22 7.98
N ALA A 61 1.10 7.29 7.88
CA ALA A 61 -0.03 7.32 6.96
C ALA A 61 0.42 7.23 5.49
N VAL A 62 1.52 7.92 5.15
CA VAL A 62 2.16 7.83 3.82
C VAL A 62 2.65 6.40 3.55
N ALA A 63 3.33 5.77 4.51
CA ALA A 63 3.80 4.39 4.37
C ALA A 63 2.65 3.38 4.15
N PHE A 64 1.52 3.52 4.86
CA PHE A 64 0.35 2.67 4.64
C PHE A 64 -0.28 2.90 3.26
N ALA A 65 -0.33 4.15 2.81
CA ALA A 65 -0.82 4.47 1.47
C ALA A 65 0.08 3.83 0.39
N GLU A 66 1.40 3.90 0.56
CA GLU A 66 2.38 3.26 -0.33
C GLU A 66 2.22 1.74 -0.40
N GLU A 67 2.10 1.08 0.75
CA GLU A 67 1.92 -0.37 0.80
C GLU A 67 0.62 -0.80 0.09
N ASN A 68 -0.48 -0.08 0.34
CA ASN A 68 -1.77 -0.36 -0.29
C ASN A 68 -1.72 -0.14 -1.81
N ILE A 69 -1.13 0.97 -2.26
CA ILE A 69 -1.04 1.30 -3.68
C ILE A 69 -0.11 0.33 -4.41
N ASN A 70 1.03 -0.05 -3.82
CA ASN A 70 1.91 -1.08 -4.38
C ASN A 70 1.19 -2.42 -4.51
N SER A 71 0.44 -2.85 -3.48
CA SER A 71 -0.35 -4.08 -3.56
C SER A 71 -1.41 -4.04 -4.67
N ALA A 72 -2.00 -2.86 -4.92
CA ALA A 72 -2.98 -2.68 -5.99
C ALA A 72 -2.32 -2.74 -7.38
N PHE A 73 -1.15 -2.12 -7.55
CA PHE A 73 -0.37 -2.20 -8.79
C PHE A 73 0.04 -3.64 -9.11
N ASP A 74 0.57 -4.37 -8.13
CA ASP A 74 0.99 -5.76 -8.32
C ASP A 74 -0.20 -6.66 -8.70
N TYR A 75 -1.37 -6.41 -8.13
CA TYR A 75 -2.59 -7.12 -8.49
C TYR A 75 -3.05 -6.77 -9.91
N ALA A 76 -3.09 -5.49 -10.26
CA ALA A 76 -3.47 -5.01 -11.59
C ALA A 76 -2.55 -5.55 -12.70
N GLN A 77 -1.23 -5.62 -12.44
CA GLN A 77 -0.26 -6.17 -13.38
C GLN A 77 -0.52 -7.64 -13.66
N LYS A 78 -0.74 -8.41 -12.58
CA LYS A 78 -1.04 -9.84 -12.69
C LYS A 78 -2.38 -10.10 -13.36
N LEU A 79 -3.38 -9.25 -13.13
CA LEU A 79 -4.68 -9.31 -13.81
C LEU A 79 -4.54 -9.10 -15.32
N CYS A 80 -3.78 -8.10 -15.76
CA CYS A 80 -3.56 -7.83 -17.19
C CYS A 80 -2.86 -9.00 -17.88
N SER A 81 -1.92 -9.63 -17.18
CA SER A 81 -1.14 -10.77 -17.67
C SER A 81 -1.87 -12.13 -17.64
N ALA A 82 -3.01 -12.23 -16.95
CA ALA A 82 -3.73 -13.50 -16.78
C ALA A 82 -4.35 -14.00 -18.10
N LYS A 83 -4.21 -15.31 -18.35
CA LYS A 83 -4.61 -15.99 -19.59
C LYS A 83 -5.75 -16.98 -19.39
N SER A 84 -6.15 -17.25 -18.15
CA SER A 84 -7.22 -18.18 -17.83
C SER A 84 -8.00 -17.79 -16.57
N TYR A 85 -9.22 -18.30 -16.45
CA TYR A 85 -10.06 -18.12 -15.27
C TYR A 85 -9.43 -18.72 -14.00
N ASP A 86 -8.75 -19.86 -14.12
CA ASP A 86 -8.04 -20.50 -13.01
C ASP A 86 -6.91 -19.60 -12.48
N GLU A 87 -6.16 -18.95 -13.37
CA GLU A 87 -5.16 -17.93 -12.98
C GLU A 87 -5.81 -16.75 -12.27
N LEU A 88 -6.95 -16.24 -12.77
CA LEU A 88 -7.69 -15.15 -12.10
C LEU A 88 -8.14 -15.52 -10.68
N MET A 89 -8.60 -16.76 -10.47
CA MET A 89 -9.00 -17.25 -9.14
C MET A 89 -7.81 -17.36 -8.18
N GLN A 90 -6.67 -17.84 -8.66
CA GLN A 90 -5.43 -17.86 -7.88
C GLN A 90 -4.98 -16.44 -7.52
N LEU A 91 -5.08 -15.49 -8.45
CA LEU A 91 -4.74 -14.09 -8.21
C LEU A 91 -5.64 -13.44 -7.17
N ASN A 92 -6.96 -13.67 -7.22
CA ASN A 92 -7.89 -13.15 -6.21
C ASN A 92 -7.57 -13.71 -4.82
N LYS A 93 -7.28 -15.01 -4.72
CA LYS A 93 -6.88 -15.63 -3.45
C LYS A 93 -5.60 -14.98 -2.92
N ALA A 94 -4.56 -14.89 -3.73
CA ALA A 94 -3.28 -14.30 -3.34
C ALA A 94 -3.43 -12.82 -2.93
N PHE A 95 -4.29 -12.07 -3.62
CA PHE A 95 -4.60 -10.69 -3.27
C PHE A 95 -5.28 -10.60 -1.90
N ILE A 96 -6.30 -11.42 -1.62
CA ILE A 96 -6.99 -11.42 -0.33
C ILE A 96 -6.02 -11.80 0.80
N GLU A 97 -5.18 -12.82 0.60
CA GLU A 97 -4.15 -13.21 1.56
C GLU A 97 -3.19 -12.04 1.85
N LYS A 98 -2.75 -11.33 0.81
CA LYS A 98 -1.89 -10.15 0.96
C LYS A 98 -2.59 -9.02 1.71
N GLN A 99 -3.85 -8.75 1.40
CA GLN A 99 -4.63 -7.72 2.09
C GLN A 99 -4.85 -8.05 3.57
N MET A 100 -5.01 -9.33 3.92
CA MET A 100 -5.09 -9.77 5.32
C MET A 100 -3.77 -9.57 6.07
N GLU A 101 -2.63 -9.86 5.43
CA GLU A 101 -1.30 -9.60 5.98
C GLU A 101 -1.09 -8.11 6.26
N ILE A 102 -1.37 -7.26 5.26
CA ILE A 102 -1.25 -5.79 5.37
C ILE A 102 -2.14 -5.28 6.50
N ALA A 103 -3.41 -5.70 6.55
CA ALA A 103 -4.34 -5.28 7.60
C ALA A 103 -3.87 -5.72 9.01
N GLY A 104 -3.31 -6.92 9.12
CA GLY A 104 -2.74 -7.42 10.38
C GLY A 104 -1.57 -6.57 10.86
N GLU A 105 -0.65 -6.23 9.97
CA GLU A 105 0.50 -5.38 10.32
C GLU A 105 0.08 -3.94 10.66
N GLN A 106 -0.83 -3.35 9.89
CA GLN A 106 -1.38 -2.02 10.20
C GLN A 106 -2.06 -1.99 11.57
N ALA A 107 -2.86 -3.02 11.90
CA ALA A 107 -3.50 -3.14 13.21
C ALA A 107 -2.48 -3.29 14.34
N ARG A 108 -1.42 -4.08 14.13
CA ARG A 108 -0.32 -4.25 15.10
C ARG A 108 0.39 -2.93 15.38
N VAL A 109 0.77 -2.21 14.33
CA VAL A 109 1.43 -0.90 14.43
C VAL A 109 0.53 0.12 15.15
N MET A 110 -0.76 0.15 14.84
CA MET A 110 -1.71 1.04 15.54
C MET A 110 -1.83 0.68 17.03
N SER A 111 -1.92 -0.61 17.36
CA SER A 111 -1.97 -1.09 18.74
C SER A 111 -0.72 -0.70 19.53
N ASP A 112 0.47 -0.88 18.95
CA ASP A 112 1.75 -0.48 19.55
C ASP A 112 1.78 1.03 19.83
N LYS A 113 1.32 1.86 18.87
CA LYS A 113 1.26 3.32 19.05
C LYS A 113 0.28 3.72 20.16
N THR A 114 -0.90 3.11 20.24
CA THR A 114 -1.88 3.40 21.31
C THR A 114 -1.36 2.95 22.68
N ALA A 115 -0.76 1.77 22.79
CA ALA A 115 -0.19 1.26 24.03
C ALA A 115 0.94 2.16 24.55
N ASN A 116 1.82 2.62 23.64
CA ASN A 116 2.90 3.55 23.97
C ASN A 116 2.36 4.90 24.46
N ALA A 117 1.36 5.47 23.80
CA ALA A 117 0.73 6.72 24.22
C ALA A 117 0.06 6.62 25.61
N ALA A 118 -0.61 5.50 25.89
CA ALA A 118 -1.21 5.23 27.20
C ALA A 118 -0.15 5.09 28.31
N SER A 119 0.95 4.38 28.03
CA SER A 119 2.06 4.20 28.99
C SER A 119 2.78 5.52 29.31
N GLN A 120 3.03 6.36 28.29
CA GLN A 120 3.64 7.68 28.49
C GLN A 120 2.75 8.61 29.33
N THR A 121 1.44 8.59 29.07
CA THR A 121 0.45 9.34 29.86
C THR A 121 0.46 8.87 31.32
N ALA A 122 0.41 7.55 31.55
CA ALA A 122 0.44 6.98 32.89
C ALA A 122 1.73 7.35 33.67
N ARG A 123 2.91 7.31 33.02
CA ARG A 123 4.19 7.73 33.63
C ARG A 123 4.18 9.20 34.04
N LYS A 124 3.68 10.10 33.19
CA LYS A 124 3.54 11.53 33.50
C LYS A 124 2.63 11.80 34.69
N PHE A 125 1.65 10.93 34.98
CA PHE A 125 0.78 11.04 36.15
C PHE A 125 1.42 10.52 37.44
N THR A 126 2.35 9.55 37.36
CA THR A 126 3.07 9.00 38.52
C THR A 126 4.33 9.78 38.90
N GLU A 127 4.87 10.60 38.00
CA GLU A 127 6.07 11.44 38.23
C GLU A 127 5.74 12.88 38.71
N LYS A 128 4.46 13.19 38.96
CA LYS A 128 3.99 14.43 39.61
C LYS A 128 3.63 14.17 41.07
#